data_AF-A0A7J0BJK9-F1
#
_entry.id   AF-A0A7J0BJK9-F1
#
_cell.length_a   1.000
_cell.length_b   1.000
_cell.length_c   1.000
_cell.angle_alpha   90.00
_cell.angle_beta   90.00
_cell.angle_gamma   90.00
#
_symmetry.space_group_name_H-M   'P 1'
#
loop_
_entity.id
_entity.type
_entity.pdbx_description
1 polymer ?
#
loop_
_entity_poly.entity_id
_entity_poly.type
_entity_poly.pdbx_seq_one_letter_code
_entity_poly.pdbx_strand_id
1 'polypeptide(L)'
;MRAFLRLSLFAPEELPVRVTLLFLPGAVLAPAPEALPWEAIGALVYMGLGITFLVYFVINYALTRIKAAHVILFSNFIPVSTLLLAYLVLGETLNAFQYGGAAMVLCGVLLAGAPEEAGAGKEEFCTAAGK
;
A
#
# COMPACT_ATOMS: atom_id res chain seq x y z
N MET A 1 9.50 -28.81 9.64
CA MET A 1 10.37 -27.64 9.92
C MET A 1 11.31 -27.24 8.76
N ARG A 2 11.91 -28.15 7.98
CA ARG A 2 12.82 -27.76 6.87
C ARG A 2 12.13 -27.18 5.61
N ALA A 3 10.86 -27.48 5.36
CA ALA A 3 10.10 -26.92 4.24
C ALA A 3 9.71 -25.42 4.44
N PHE A 4 9.47 -25.03 5.69
CA PHE A 4 9.09 -23.65 6.05
C PHE A 4 10.28 -22.68 5.88
N LEU A 5 11.51 -23.16 6.14
CA LEU A 5 12.76 -22.41 5.93
C LEU A 5 13.17 -22.28 4.45
N ARG A 6 12.66 -23.14 3.54
CA ARG A 6 12.89 -23.02 2.10
C ARG A 6 11.91 -22.06 1.41
N LEU A 7 10.74 -21.79 2.00
CA LEU A 7 9.79 -20.81 1.47
C LEU A 7 10.15 -19.38 1.84
N SER A 8 10.82 -19.16 2.98
CA SER A 8 11.42 -17.88 3.36
C SER A 8 12.71 -17.54 2.60
N LEU A 9 13.23 -18.48 1.79
CA LEU A 9 14.39 -18.31 0.90
C LEU A 9 13.98 -18.16 -0.58
N PHE A 10 12.69 -17.93 -0.84
CA PHE A 10 12.24 -17.36 -2.11
C PHE A 10 12.51 -15.86 -2.03
N ALA A 11 13.61 -15.42 -2.64
CA ALA A 11 14.14 -14.07 -2.49
C ALA A 11 13.05 -13.02 -2.81
N PRO A 12 12.83 -12.01 -1.94
CA PRO A 12 11.91 -10.90 -2.23
C PRO A 12 12.30 -10.09 -3.49
N GLU A 13 13.49 -10.34 -4.06
CA GLU A 13 13.98 -9.73 -5.31
C GLU A 13 13.44 -10.36 -6.60
N GLU A 14 12.81 -11.54 -6.57
CA GLU A 14 12.23 -12.17 -7.78
C GLU A 14 10.96 -11.44 -8.27
N LEU A 15 10.29 -10.71 -7.37
CA LEU A 15 9.07 -9.96 -7.64
C LEU A 15 9.30 -8.78 -8.60
N PRO A 16 10.30 -7.88 -8.37
CA PRO A 16 10.60 -6.81 -9.31
C PRO A 16 11.17 -7.32 -10.64
N VAL A 17 11.89 -8.45 -10.68
CA VAL A 17 12.40 -9.03 -11.94
C VAL A 17 11.26 -9.51 -12.82
N ARG A 18 10.21 -10.11 -12.25
CA ARG A 18 9.01 -10.54 -12.99
C ARG A 18 8.20 -9.36 -13.53
N VAL A 19 8.03 -8.29 -12.75
CA VAL A 19 7.34 -7.07 -13.21
C VAL A 19 8.16 -6.38 -14.29
N THR A 20 9.49 -6.30 -14.11
CA THR A 20 10.41 -5.77 -15.12
C THR A 20 10.33 -6.59 -16.40
N LEU A 21 10.34 -7.92 -16.33
CA LEU A 21 10.19 -8.82 -17.49
C LEU A 21 8.85 -8.63 -18.22
N LEU A 22 7.76 -8.38 -17.48
CA LEU A 22 6.44 -8.11 -18.06
C LEU A 22 6.43 -6.77 -18.83
N PHE A 23 7.08 -5.74 -18.29
CA PHE A 23 7.13 -4.40 -18.90
C PHE A 23 8.28 -4.22 -19.92
N LEU A 24 9.29 -5.10 -19.91
CA LEU A 24 10.47 -5.08 -20.80
C LEU A 24 10.12 -5.07 -22.30
N PRO A 25 9.23 -5.95 -22.82
CA PRO A 25 8.87 -5.89 -24.24
C PRO A 25 8.18 -4.58 -24.63
N GLY A 26 7.40 -3.97 -23.72
CA GLY A 26 6.81 -2.65 -23.93
C GLY A 26 7.84 -1.52 -23.90
N ALA A 27 8.86 -1.63 -23.05
CA ALA A 27 9.93 -0.64 -22.94
C ALA A 27 10.89 -0.67 -24.13
N VAL A 28 11.13 -1.83 -24.75
CA VAL A 28 11.99 -1.96 -25.95
C VAL A 28 11.28 -1.49 -27.22
N LEU A 29 9.95 -1.62 -27.29
CA LEU A 29 9.15 -1.15 -28.43
C LEU A 29 8.87 0.35 -28.37
N ALA A 30 8.94 0.97 -27.19
CA ALA A 30 8.76 2.40 -27.02
C ALA A 30 10.01 3.17 -27.49
N PRO A 31 9.84 4.29 -28.22
CA PRO A 31 10.97 5.13 -28.59
C PRO A 31 11.64 5.67 -27.31
N ALA A 32 12.97 5.58 -27.25
CA ALA A 32 13.73 6.07 -26.12
C ALA A 32 13.50 7.59 -25.96
N PRO A 33 13.20 8.09 -24.75
CA PRO A 33 13.03 9.52 -24.53
C PRO A 33 14.38 10.24 -24.78
N GLU A 34 14.38 11.15 -25.76
CA GLU A 34 15.60 11.86 -26.21
C GLU A 34 16.13 12.87 -25.20
N ALA A 35 15.34 13.22 -24.18
CA ALA A 35 15.75 14.03 -23.05
C ALA A 35 15.07 13.53 -21.78
N LEU A 36 15.82 13.50 -20.69
CA LEU A 36 15.28 13.26 -19.35
C LEU A 36 15.01 14.64 -18.72
N PRO A 37 13.75 15.14 -18.78
CA PRO A 37 13.41 16.42 -18.17
C PRO A 37 13.72 16.40 -16.67
N TRP A 38 14.18 17.52 -16.12
CA TRP A 38 14.51 17.62 -14.69
C TRP A 38 13.27 17.33 -13.83
N GLU A 39 12.07 17.63 -14.35
CA GLU A 39 10.80 17.33 -13.73
C GLU A 39 10.60 15.82 -13.54
N ALA A 40 11.02 14.98 -14.50
CA ALA A 40 10.91 13.53 -14.41
C ALA A 40 11.85 12.96 -13.35
N ILE A 41 13.07 13.52 -13.24
CA ILE A 41 14.02 13.15 -12.18
C ILE A 41 13.44 13.52 -10.81
N GLY A 42 12.89 14.73 -10.68
CA GLY A 42 12.23 15.18 -9.45
C GLY A 42 11.06 14.28 -9.06
N ALA A 43 10.20 13.91 -10.01
CA ALA A 43 9.08 13.00 -9.78
C ALA A 43 9.55 11.59 -9.36
N LEU A 44 10.61 11.07 -9.98
CA LEU A 44 11.16 9.75 -9.64
C LEU A 44 11.75 9.73 -8.22
N VAL A 45 12.51 10.78 -7.86
CA VAL A 45 13.05 10.95 -6.50
C VAL A 45 11.92 11.11 -5.49
N TYR A 46 10.90 11.91 -5.81
CA TYR A 46 9.74 12.11 -4.93
C TYR A 46 8.95 10.82 -4.73
N MET A 47 8.71 10.00 -5.76
CA MET A 47 8.01 8.73 -5.61
C MET A 47 8.83 7.70 -4.82
N GLY A 48 10.12 7.56 -5.12
CA GLY A 48 11.00 6.57 -4.49
C GLY A 48 11.44 6.94 -3.08
N LEU A 49 12.08 8.09 -2.91
CA LEU A 49 12.58 8.55 -1.61
C LEU A 49 11.54 9.34 -0.82
N GLY A 50 10.71 10.14 -1.50
CA GLY A 50 9.71 10.96 -0.83
C GLY A 50 8.57 10.12 -0.25
N ILE A 51 7.79 9.44 -1.10
CA ILE A 51 6.60 8.71 -0.67
C ILE A 51 6.97 7.32 -0.16
N THR A 52 7.66 6.51 -0.97
CA THR A 52 7.86 5.09 -0.64
C THR A 52 8.70 4.92 0.62
N PHE A 53 9.91 5.50 0.65
CA PHE A 53 10.77 5.40 1.83
C PHE A 53 10.13 5.99 3.08
N LEU A 54 9.51 7.17 3.00
CA LEU A 54 8.88 7.82 4.15
C LEU A 54 7.70 7.01 4.70
N VAL A 55 6.82 6.51 3.84
CA VAL A 55 5.64 5.73 4.27
C VAL A 55 6.09 4.44 4.94
N TYR A 56 7.03 3.69 4.34
CA TYR A 56 7.56 2.49 4.96
C TYR A 56 8.31 2.80 6.26
N PHE A 57 9.07 3.89 6.32
CA PHE A 57 9.75 4.30 7.54
C PHE A 57 8.75 4.58 8.67
N VAL A 58 7.69 5.34 8.40
CA VAL A 58 6.63 5.64 9.37
C VAL A 58 5.89 4.38 9.80
N ILE A 59 5.55 3.48 8.88
CA ILE A 59 4.87 2.21 9.20
C ILE A 59 5.76 1.33 10.07
N ASN A 60 7.03 1.13 9.68
CA ASN A 60 7.97 0.34 10.47
C ASN A 60 8.19 0.94 11.85
N TYR A 61 8.27 2.27 11.96
CA TYR A 61 8.35 2.96 13.23
C TYR A 61 7.07 2.77 14.07
N ALA A 62 5.90 2.93 13.45
CA ALA A 62 4.60 2.78 14.10
C ALA A 62 4.43 1.37 14.68
N LEU A 63 4.83 0.32 13.95
CA LEU A 63 4.78 -1.06 14.42
C LEU A 63 5.61 -1.33 15.68
N THR A 64 6.63 -0.50 15.97
CA THR A 64 7.39 -0.58 17.23
C THR A 64 6.68 0.05 18.43
N ARG A 65 5.64 0.87 18.19
CA ARG A 65 4.95 1.68 19.21
C ARG A 65 3.48 1.33 19.38
N ILE A 66 2.82 0.81 18.35
CA ILE A 66 1.41 0.42 18.34
C ILE A 66 1.24 -0.98 17.76
N LYS A 67 0.19 -1.68 18.21
CA LYS A 67 -0.16 -3.01 17.70
C LYS A 67 -0.44 -2.97 16.20
N ALA A 68 0.02 -4.00 15.49
CA ALA A 68 -0.16 -4.13 14.05
C ALA A 68 -1.63 -4.00 13.60
N ALA A 69 -2.58 -4.47 14.42
CA ALA A 69 -4.01 -4.35 14.17
C ALA A 69 -4.47 -2.89 13.98
N HIS A 70 -3.94 -1.94 14.77
CA HIS A 70 -4.28 -0.53 14.62
C HIS A 70 -3.70 0.08 13.35
N VAL A 71 -2.47 -0.29 12.97
CA VAL A 71 -1.84 0.18 11.72
C VAL A 71 -2.65 -0.24 10.50
N ILE A 72 -3.08 -1.50 10.47
CA ILE A 72 -3.90 -2.05 9.38
C ILE A 72 -5.26 -1.33 9.29
N LEU A 73 -5.88 -1.04 10.44
CA LEU A 73 -7.13 -0.28 10.47
C LEU A 73 -6.97 1.13 9.86
N PHE A 74 -5.86 1.83 10.17
CA PHE A 74 -5.55 3.12 9.55
C PHE A 74 -5.26 3.00 8.04
N SER A 75 -4.61 1.92 7.59
CA SER A 75 -4.34 1.69 6.17
C SER A 75 -5.61 1.56 5.32
N ASN A 76 -6.69 0.98 5.88
CA ASN A 76 -7.98 0.92 5.21
C ASN A 76 -8.63 2.30 5.01
N PHE A 77 -8.21 3.31 5.77
CA PHE A 77 -8.70 4.69 5.61
C PHE A 77 -7.98 5.45 4.49
N ILE A 78 -6.78 4.99 4.08
CA ILE A 78 -6.00 5.59 2.98
C ILE A 78 -6.87 5.81 1.74
N PRO A 79 -7.51 4.80 1.14
CA PRO A 79 -8.28 5.00 -0.10
C PRO A 79 -9.43 6.01 0.03
N VAL A 80 -10.10 6.05 1.19
CA VAL A 80 -11.18 7.03 1.46
C VAL A 80 -10.61 8.44 1.51
N SER A 81 -9.52 8.62 2.25
CA SER A 81 -8.84 9.92 2.35
C SER A 81 -8.27 10.37 1.00
N THR A 82 -7.68 9.45 0.22
CA THR A 82 -7.16 9.71 -1.12
C THR A 82 -8.27 10.18 -2.06
N LEU A 83 -9.44 9.54 -2.04
CA LEU A 83 -10.58 9.95 -2.85
C LEU A 83 -11.08 11.34 -2.45
N LEU A 84 -11.18 11.60 -1.15
CA LEU A 84 -11.62 12.90 -0.64
C LEU A 84 -10.66 14.03 -1.06
N LEU A 85 -9.35 13.79 -0.93
CA LEU A 85 -8.31 14.73 -1.36
C LEU A 85 -8.32 14.90 -2.89
N ALA A 86 -8.54 13.83 -3.66
CA ALA A 86 -8.63 13.93 -5.12
C ALA A 86 -9.80 14.84 -5.54
N TYR A 87 -10.97 14.69 -4.93
CA TYR A 87 -12.12 15.55 -5.19
C TYR A 87 -11.86 17.01 -4.80
N LEU A 88 -11.26 17.25 -3.64
CA LEU A 88 -11.01 18.61 -3.10
C LEU A 88 -9.85 19.34 -3.79
N VAL A 89 -8.74 18.64 -4.06
CA VAL A 89 -7.50 19.24 -4.56
C VAL A 89 -7.47 19.31 -6.08
N LEU A 90 -7.96 18.26 -6.77
CA LEU A 90 -7.93 18.20 -8.23
C LEU A 90 -9.13 18.93 -8.85
N GLY A 91 -10.24 19.08 -8.12
CA GLY A 91 -11.42 19.82 -8.57
C GLY A 91 -12.13 19.21 -9.78
N GLU A 92 -11.78 17.98 -10.16
CA GLU A 92 -12.39 17.29 -11.30
C GLU A 92 -13.78 16.76 -10.95
N THR A 93 -14.73 16.92 -11.89
CA THR A 93 -16.06 16.33 -11.77
C THR A 93 -15.97 14.83 -12.07
N LEU A 94 -16.12 14.02 -11.03
CA LEU A 94 -15.98 12.58 -11.13
C LEU A 94 -17.05 12.02 -12.09
N ASN A 95 -16.62 11.27 -13.10
CA ASN A 95 -17.52 10.61 -14.05
C ASN A 95 -18.36 9.52 -13.32
N ALA A 96 -19.52 9.13 -13.86
CA ALA A 96 -20.43 8.17 -13.23
C ALA A 96 -19.75 6.83 -12.87
N PHE A 97 -18.78 6.39 -13.68
CA PHE A 97 -17.97 5.19 -13.39
C PHE A 97 -16.99 5.39 -12.23
N GLN A 98 -16.44 6.59 -12.03
CA GLN A 98 -15.56 6.90 -10.91
C GLN A 98 -16.35 6.96 -9.59
N TYR A 99 -17.60 7.46 -9.63
CA TYR A 99 -18.54 7.33 -8.53
C TYR A 99 -18.85 5.86 -8.19
N GLY A 100 -19.03 5.01 -9.20
CA GLY A 100 -19.21 3.56 -9.01
C GLY A 100 -18.01 2.90 -8.33
N GLY A 101 -16.79 3.22 -8.81
CA GLY A 101 -15.55 2.74 -8.19
C GLY A 101 -15.35 3.26 -6.76
N ALA A 102 -15.64 4.54 -6.53
CA ALA A 102 -15.61 5.16 -5.20
C ALA A 102 -16.59 4.47 -4.23
N ALA A 103 -17.83 4.22 -4.67
CA ALA A 103 -18.83 3.51 -3.88
C ALA A 103 -18.39 2.07 -3.58
N MET A 104 -17.79 1.38 -4.56
CA MET A 104 -17.27 0.03 -4.36
C MET A 104 -16.13 -0.02 -3.34
N VAL A 105 -15.21 0.94 -3.38
CA VAL A 105 -14.12 1.07 -2.40
C VAL A 105 -14.67 1.42 -1.02
N LEU A 106 -15.62 2.35 -0.92
CA LEU A 106 -16.30 2.67 0.34
C LEU A 106 -17.01 1.45 0.92
N CYS A 107 -17.76 0.69 0.11
CA CYS A 107 -18.38 -0.57 0.52
C CYS A 107 -17.33 -1.58 1.00
N GLY A 108 -16.21 -1.71 0.30
CA GLY A 108 -15.09 -2.58 0.70
C GLY A 108 -14.48 -2.18 2.03
N VAL A 109 -14.26 -0.89 2.26
CA VAL A 109 -13.75 -0.36 3.54
C VAL A 109 -14.77 -0.53 4.67
N LEU A 110 -16.06 -0.33 4.40
CA LEU A 110 -17.12 -0.55 5.39
C LEU A 110 -17.28 -2.04 5.75
N LEU A 111 -17.10 -2.95 4.79
CA LEU A 111 -17.10 -4.39 5.04
C LEU A 111 -15.84 -4.85 5.78
N ALA A 112 -14.66 -4.32 5.41
CA ALA A 112 -13.39 -4.63 6.07
C ALA A 112 -13.25 -3.99 7.46
N GLY A 113 -13.90 -2.83 7.65
CA GLY A 113 -14.00 -2.10 8.91
C GLY A 113 -15.24 -2.46 9.72
N ALA A 114 -16.14 -3.30 9.19
CA ALA A 114 -17.20 -3.90 9.98
C ALA A 114 -16.50 -4.65 11.12
N PRO A 115 -16.73 -4.27 12.37
CA PRO A 115 -15.98 -4.80 13.48
C PRO A 115 -16.22 -6.31 13.51
N GLU A 116 -15.14 -7.06 13.33
CA GLU A 116 -15.08 -8.37 13.93
C GLU A 116 -15.04 -8.13 15.46
N GLU A 117 -16.22 -7.98 16.06
CA GLU A 117 -16.50 -8.29 17.46
C GLU A 117 -16.27 -9.81 17.73
N ALA A 118 -15.26 -10.44 17.11
CA ALA A 118 -15.01 -11.86 17.21
C ALA A 118 -13.55 -12.25 16.86
N GLY A 119 -12.56 -11.73 17.59
CA GLY A 119 -11.42 -12.62 17.91
C GLY A 119 -10.00 -12.07 17.94
N ALA A 120 -9.68 -10.88 17.42
CA ALA A 120 -8.26 -10.46 17.31
C ALA A 120 -7.77 -9.51 18.42
N GLY A 121 -8.37 -9.57 19.61
CA GLY A 121 -8.05 -8.70 20.75
C GLY A 121 -7.98 -9.38 22.11
N LYS A 122 -8.03 -10.72 22.17
CA LYS A 122 -8.07 -11.47 23.45
C LYS A 122 -6.80 -12.27 23.77
N GLU A 123 -5.91 -12.51 22.80
CA GLU A 123 -4.74 -13.39 23.03
C GLU A 123 -3.51 -12.66 23.63
N GLU A 124 -3.33 -11.37 23.36
CA GLU A 124 -2.22 -10.59 23.97
C GLU A 124 -2.51 -10.15 25.42
N PHE A 125 -3.78 -10.00 25.82
CA PHE A 125 -4.11 -9.54 27.18
C PHE A 125 -4.23 -10.68 28.20
N CYS A 126 -4.55 -11.92 27.77
CA CYS A 126 -4.57 -13.08 28.67
C CYS A 126 -3.18 -13.70 28.93
N THR A 127 -2.16 -13.40 28.12
CA THR A 127 -0.79 -13.93 28.32
C THR A 127 0.04 -13.08 29.31
N ALA A 128 -0.35 -11.83 29.56
CA ALA A 128 0.39 -10.92 30.45
C ALA A 128 -0.07 -10.92 31.92
N ALA A 129 -1.17 -11.58 32.26
CA ALA A 129 -1.71 -11.63 33.64
C ALA A 129 -1.45 -12.96 34.37
N GLY A 130 -0.64 -13.85 33.78
CA GLY A 130 -0.46 -15.23 34.24
C GLY A 130 1.01 -15.67 34.37
N LYS A 131 1.93 -14.77 34.68
CA LYS A 131 3.27 -15.15 35.14
C LYS A 131 3.87 -14.14 36.11
#